data_AF-A0A537Y1L4-F1
#
_entry.id   AF-A0A537Y1L4-F1
#
_cell.length_a   1.000
_cell.length_b   1.000
_cell.length_c   1.000
_cell.angle_alpha   90.00
_cell.angle_beta   90.00
_cell.angle_gamma   90.00
#
_symmetry.space_group_name_H-M   'P 1'
#
loop_
_entity.id
_entity.type
_entity.pdbx_description
1 polymer ?
#
loop_
_entity_poly.entity_id
_entity_poly.type
_entity_poly.pdbx_seq_one_letter_code
_entity_poly.pdbx_strand_id
1 'polypeptide(L)'
;MIQYLFAVDRLNGAVADIGDVLEPDVLALIGRVVEAGHANDAWVGVCGEAAGDPTVAGALVGLGVDELSMTKVAIPEVKDALRRLTRQACRDAVHEAIGKAEDAAESRRILEGRLGTSLASQSS
;
A
#
# COMPACT_ATOMS: atom_id res chain seq x y z
N MET A 1 -13.95 15.50 -0.09
CA MET A 1 -13.71 15.18 -1.50
C MET A 1 -12.28 15.57 -1.82
N ILE A 2 -11.41 14.58 -2.03
CA ILE A 2 -10.15 14.73 -2.76
C ILE A 2 -10.27 13.68 -3.86
N GLN A 3 -10.46 14.13 -5.09
CA GLN A 3 -10.53 13.28 -6.28
C GLN A 3 -9.45 13.76 -7.25
N TYR A 4 -8.24 13.28 -7.07
CA TYR A 4 -7.22 13.26 -8.12
C TYR A 4 -6.60 11.87 -8.14
N LEU A 5 -7.31 10.98 -8.84
CA LEU A 5 -6.81 9.72 -9.34
C LEU A 5 -6.65 9.92 -10.85
N PHE A 6 -5.51 10.46 -11.26
CA PHE A 6 -5.01 10.42 -12.63
C PHE A 6 -3.82 9.45 -12.53
N ALA A 7 -3.94 8.13 -12.71
CA ALA A 7 -4.53 7.43 -13.84
C ALA A 7 -5.08 6.04 -13.44
N VAL A 8 -6.37 5.95 -13.11
CA VAL A 8 -7.07 4.67 -13.11
C VAL A 8 -8.38 4.82 -13.86
N ASP A 9 -8.41 4.15 -15.00
CA ASP A 9 -9.54 4.03 -15.90
C ASP A 9 -10.77 3.49 -15.15
N ARG A 10 -11.80 4.32 -15.00
CA ARG A 10 -13.07 3.94 -14.35
C ARG A 10 -13.96 3.07 -15.26
N LEU A 11 -13.54 2.74 -16.48
CA LEU A 11 -14.29 1.87 -17.39
C LEU A 11 -13.91 0.38 -17.31
N ASN A 12 -12.86 0.02 -16.56
CA ASN A 12 -12.53 -1.39 -16.40
C ASN A 12 -13.28 -1.98 -15.19
N GLY A 13 -14.45 -2.56 -15.45
CA GLY A 13 -15.22 -3.35 -14.47
C GLY A 13 -14.47 -4.53 -13.83
N ALA A 14 -13.20 -4.76 -14.20
CA ALA A 14 -12.30 -5.74 -13.58
C ALA A 14 -11.68 -5.26 -12.24
N VAL A 15 -11.83 -3.99 -11.86
CA VAL A 15 -11.22 -3.43 -10.64
C VAL A 15 -12.11 -3.63 -9.39
N ALA A 16 -13.39 -3.99 -9.59
CA ALA A 16 -14.33 -4.24 -8.48
C ALA A 16 -14.07 -5.58 -7.76
N ASP A 17 -13.31 -6.49 -8.37
CA ASP A 17 -12.92 -7.80 -7.85
C ASP A 17 -11.41 -7.87 -7.55
N ILE A 18 -10.74 -6.73 -7.32
CA ILE A 18 -9.35 -6.74 -6.84
C ILE A 18 -9.35 -7.42 -5.47
N GLY A 19 -8.93 -8.69 -5.49
CA GLY A 19 -8.45 -9.42 -4.33
C GLY A 19 -7.47 -8.59 -3.54
N ASP A 20 -7.29 -8.95 -2.27
CA ASP A 20 -6.46 -8.26 -1.27
C ASP A 20 -5.35 -7.38 -1.86
N VAL A 21 -5.27 -6.11 -1.43
CA VAL A 21 -4.28 -5.11 -1.89
C VAL A 21 -2.85 -5.63 -1.83
N LEU A 22 -2.58 -6.59 -0.95
CA LEU A 22 -1.28 -7.23 -0.78
C LEU A 22 -0.98 -8.34 -1.81
N GLU A 23 -1.89 -8.63 -2.73
CA GLU A 23 -1.59 -9.54 -3.84
C GLU A 23 -0.37 -9.02 -4.63
N PRO A 24 0.66 -9.84 -4.91
CA PRO A 24 1.90 -9.41 -5.55
C PRO A 24 1.67 -8.65 -6.87
N ASP A 25 0.75 -9.17 -7.71
CA ASP A 25 0.41 -8.55 -8.99
C ASP A 25 -0.29 -7.20 -8.82
N VAL A 26 -1.09 -7.04 -7.76
CA VAL A 26 -1.76 -5.77 -7.43
C VAL A 26 -0.73 -4.76 -6.92
N LEU A 27 0.19 -5.16 -6.05
CA LEU A 27 1.30 -4.31 -5.58
C LEU A 27 2.18 -3.85 -6.76
N ALA A 28 2.51 -4.76 -7.68
CA ALA A 28 3.28 -4.44 -8.88
C ALA A 28 2.52 -3.46 -9.80
N LEU A 29 1.21 -3.65 -9.96
CA LEU A 29 0.36 -2.74 -10.73
C LEU A 29 0.33 -1.34 -10.10
N ILE A 30 0.15 -1.24 -8.79
CA ILE A 30 0.18 0.04 -8.06
C ILE A 30 1.54 0.73 -8.26
N GLY A 31 2.65 -0.01 -8.13
CA GLY A 31 4.00 0.51 -8.39
C GLY A 31 4.13 1.12 -9.78
N ARG A 32 3.65 0.43 -10.82
CA ARG A 32 3.65 0.94 -12.20
C ARG A 32 2.79 2.20 -12.38
N VAL A 33 1.65 2.28 -11.69
CA VAL A 33 0.79 3.47 -11.72
C VAL A 33 1.48 4.66 -11.08
N VAL A 34 2.15 4.45 -9.94
CA VAL A 34 2.94 5.49 -9.26
C VAL A 34 4.07 5.97 -10.17
N GLU A 35 4.85 5.06 -10.74
CA GLU A 35 5.94 5.39 -11.67
C GLU A 35 5.43 6.20 -12.88
N ALA A 36 4.33 5.77 -13.49
CA ALA A 36 3.72 6.46 -14.62
C ALA A 36 3.20 7.86 -14.23
N GLY A 37 2.59 8.00 -13.04
CA GLY A 37 2.14 9.29 -12.52
C GLY A 37 3.32 10.24 -12.32
N HIS A 38 4.36 9.81 -11.60
CA HIS A 38 5.56 10.61 -11.35
C HIS A 38 6.30 10.98 -12.63
N ALA A 39 6.34 10.09 -13.63
CA ALA A 39 6.94 10.39 -14.94
C ALA A 39 6.20 11.50 -15.72
N ASN A 40 4.96 11.81 -15.35
CA ASN A 40 4.14 12.87 -15.94
C ASN A 40 3.93 14.05 -14.97
N ASP A 41 4.81 14.22 -13.97
CA ASP A 41 4.71 15.24 -12.93
C ASP A 41 3.37 15.23 -12.18
N ALA A 42 2.72 14.06 -12.13
CA ALA A 42 1.46 13.85 -11.44
C ALA A 42 1.68 13.18 -10.09
N TRP A 43 0.72 13.38 -9.21
CA TRP A 43 0.71 12.89 -7.83
C TRP A 43 -0.25 11.71 -7.69
N VAL A 44 0.12 10.70 -6.90
CA VAL A 44 -0.68 9.48 -6.72
C VAL A 44 -1.08 9.31 -5.25
N GLY A 45 -2.39 9.41 -5.00
CA GLY A 45 -2.99 9.15 -3.70
C GLY A 45 -3.83 7.85 -3.69
N VAL A 46 -3.89 7.20 -2.53
CA VAL A 46 -4.74 6.02 -2.29
C VAL A 46 -5.76 6.34 -1.21
N CYS A 47 -7.04 6.09 -1.51
CA CYS A 47 -8.12 6.16 -0.54
C CYS A 47 -8.73 4.77 -0.33
N GLY A 48 -9.13 4.48 0.90
CA GLY A 48 -9.83 3.24 1.22
C GLY A 48 -9.53 2.74 2.62
N GLU A 49 -10.35 1.83 3.11
CA GLU A 49 -10.18 1.22 4.43
C GLU A 49 -8.86 0.46 4.54
N ALA A 50 -8.40 -0.16 3.44
CA ALA A 50 -7.12 -0.86 3.37
C ALA A 50 -5.91 0.06 3.64
N ALA A 51 -5.98 1.35 3.32
CA ALA A 51 -4.91 2.31 3.65
C ALA A 51 -4.81 2.57 5.17
N GLY A 52 -5.82 2.16 5.95
CA GLY A 52 -5.84 2.18 7.40
C GLY A 52 -5.10 1.02 8.07
N ASP A 53 -4.66 0.01 7.31
CA ASP A 53 -3.80 -1.08 7.80
C ASP A 53 -2.33 -0.62 7.77
N PRO A 54 -1.59 -0.66 8.89
CA PRO A 54 -0.17 -0.26 8.94
C PRO A 54 0.75 -1.00 7.97
N THR A 55 0.52 -2.29 7.73
CA THR A 55 1.30 -3.12 6.80
C THR A 55 1.03 -2.67 5.37
N VAL A 56 -0.24 -2.47 5.00
CA VAL A 56 -0.62 -1.97 3.68
C VAL A 56 -0.07 -0.55 3.46
N ALA A 57 -0.23 0.33 4.44
CA ALA A 57 0.30 1.69 4.37
C ALA A 57 1.83 1.70 4.19
N GLY A 58 2.55 0.82 4.89
CA GLY A 58 3.98 0.61 4.73
C GLY A 58 4.36 0.20 3.30
N ALA A 59 3.62 -0.75 2.72
CA ALA A 59 3.82 -1.19 1.33
C ALA A 59 3.56 -0.05 0.33
N LEU A 60 2.45 0.68 0.48
CA LEU A 60 2.10 1.82 -0.40
C LEU A 60 3.15 2.94 -0.33
N VAL A 61 3.66 3.25 0.87
CA VAL A 61 4.78 4.20 1.04
C VAL A 61 6.07 3.68 0.37
N GLY A 62 6.31 2.37 0.41
CA GLY A 62 7.41 1.71 -0.28
C GLY A 62 7.29 1.86 -1.81
N LEU A 63 6.09 1.72 -2.36
CA LEU A 63 5.83 1.92 -3.79
C LEU A 63 5.95 3.39 -4.23
N GLY A 64 5.94 4.33 -3.28
CA GLY A 64 6.08 5.75 -3.55
C GLY A 64 4.74 6.48 -3.65
N VAL A 65 3.65 5.91 -3.14
CA VAL A 65 2.38 6.63 -3.00
C VAL A 65 2.59 7.88 -2.15
N ASP A 66 2.01 8.99 -2.61
CA ASP A 66 2.28 10.31 -2.06
C ASP A 66 1.29 10.71 -0.94
N GLU A 67 0.05 10.19 -0.99
CA GLU A 67 -0.96 10.41 0.05
C GLU A 67 -1.79 9.16 0.34
N LEU A 68 -2.08 8.96 1.62
CA LEU A 68 -2.99 7.95 2.13
C LEU A 68 -4.18 8.62 2.78
N SER A 69 -5.38 8.28 2.32
CA SER A 69 -6.64 8.75 2.87
C SER A 69 -7.39 7.58 3.54
N MET A 70 -7.71 7.76 4.83
CA MET A 70 -8.32 6.73 5.67
C MET A 70 -9.30 7.33 6.68
N THR A 71 -10.00 6.48 7.42
CA THR A 71 -10.88 6.93 8.50
C THR A 71 -10.08 7.58 9.63
N LYS A 72 -10.66 8.57 10.32
CA LYS A 72 -9.98 9.29 11.41
C LYS A 72 -9.46 8.36 12.52
N VAL A 73 -10.12 7.22 12.72
CA VAL A 73 -9.78 6.23 13.75
C VAL A 73 -8.49 5.48 13.41
N ALA A 74 -8.21 5.24 12.13
CA ALA A 74 -6.99 4.54 11.68
C ALA A 74 -5.75 5.44 11.63
N ILE A 75 -5.93 6.78 11.51
CA ILE A 75 -4.82 7.72 11.35
C ILE A 75 -3.74 7.60 12.45
N PRO A 76 -4.07 7.55 13.76
CA PRO A 76 -3.05 7.48 14.80
C PRO A 76 -2.19 6.22 14.69
N GLU A 77 -2.81 5.07 14.49
CA GLU A 77 -2.15 3.77 14.41
C GLU A 77 -1.20 3.70 13.21
N VAL A 78 -1.68 4.05 12.01
CA VAL A 78 -0.86 4.06 10.80
C VAL A 78 0.28 5.07 10.92
N LYS A 79 -0.01 6.28 11.44
CA LYS A 79 1.01 7.31 11.61
C LYS A 79 2.11 6.87 12.56
N ASP A 80 1.76 6.23 13.67
CA ASP A 80 2.74 5.75 14.64
C ASP A 80 3.57 4.58 14.09
N ALA A 81 2.97 3.69 13.30
CA ALA A 81 3.71 2.65 12.59
C ALA A 81 4.69 3.25 11.57
N LEU A 82 4.23 4.12 10.66
CA LEU A 82 5.07 4.72 9.63
C LEU A 82 6.22 5.57 10.20
N ARG A 83 6.02 6.22 11.35
CA ARG A 83 7.06 6.99 12.05
C ARG A 83 8.25 6.15 12.50
N ARG A 84 8.07 4.86 12.69
CA ARG A 84 9.14 3.92 13.07
C ARG A 84 9.86 3.32 11.87
N LEU A 85 9.38 3.58 10.66
CA LEU A 85 9.89 3.02 9.42
C LEU A 85 10.69 4.04 8.62
N THR A 86 11.63 3.55 7.83
CA THR A 86 12.30 4.37 6.82
C THR A 86 11.71 4.10 5.45
N ARG A 87 11.69 5.09 4.56
CA ARG A 87 11.22 4.90 3.18
C ARG A 87 12.00 3.79 2.47
N GLN A 88 13.30 3.65 2.76
CA GLN A 88 14.12 2.58 2.19
C GLN A 88 13.67 1.20 2.69
N ALA A 89 13.41 1.03 3.99
CA ALA A 89 12.92 -0.23 4.52
C ALA A 89 11.56 -0.63 3.92
N CYS A 90 10.66 0.34 3.75
CA CYS A 90 9.37 0.12 3.05
C CYS A 90 9.58 -0.32 1.59
N ARG A 91 10.48 0.35 0.86
CA ARG A 91 10.84 -0.01 -0.52
C ARG A 91 11.37 -1.44 -0.60
N ASP A 92 12.36 -1.77 0.22
CA ASP A 92 12.99 -3.09 0.19
C ASP A 92 11.98 -4.19 0.54
N ALA A 93 11.10 -3.95 1.52
CA ALA A 93 10.08 -4.91 1.92
C ALA A 93 9.05 -5.17 0.83
N VAL A 94 8.54 -4.12 0.16
CA VAL A 94 7.51 -4.30 -0.88
C VAL A 94 8.07 -4.91 -2.15
N HIS A 95 9.29 -4.56 -2.55
CA HIS A 95 9.95 -5.22 -3.68
C HIS A 95 10.28 -6.69 -3.39
N GLU A 96 10.61 -7.02 -2.14
CA GLU A 96 10.79 -8.41 -1.73
C GLU A 96 9.48 -9.20 -1.77
N ALA A 97 8.38 -8.61 -1.29
CA ALA A 97 7.06 -9.23 -1.37
C ALA A 97 6.65 -9.50 -2.83
N ILE A 98 6.74 -8.50 -3.71
CA ILE A 98 6.44 -8.65 -5.15
C ILE A 98 7.29 -9.74 -5.80
N GLY A 99 8.57 -9.85 -5.42
CA GLY A 99 9.50 -10.80 -6.05
C GLY A 99 9.45 -12.23 -5.52
N LYS A 100 8.85 -12.47 -4.35
CA LYS A 100 8.92 -13.77 -3.67
C LYS A 100 7.58 -14.38 -3.28
N ALA A 101 6.55 -13.56 -3.07
CA ALA A 101 5.26 -14.06 -2.62
C ALA A 101 4.45 -14.66 -3.78
N GLU A 102 3.73 -15.73 -3.50
CA GLU A 102 2.80 -16.37 -4.44
C GLU A 102 1.35 -15.88 -4.26
N ASP A 103 1.02 -15.30 -3.11
CA ASP A 103 -0.31 -14.78 -2.78
C ASP A 103 -0.25 -13.58 -1.81
N ALA A 104 -1.41 -12.96 -1.56
CA ALA A 104 -1.54 -11.86 -0.60
C ALA A 104 -1.13 -12.22 0.85
N ALA A 105 -1.37 -13.46 1.30
CA ALA A 105 -1.04 -13.87 2.66
C ALA A 105 0.48 -13.99 2.87
N GLU A 106 1.20 -14.44 1.86
CA GLU A 106 2.66 -14.47 1.85
C GLU A 106 3.26 -13.07 1.76
N SER A 107 2.71 -12.21 0.90
CA SER A 107 3.12 -10.80 0.83
C SER A 107 2.98 -10.12 2.19
N ARG A 108 1.84 -10.32 2.88
CA ARG A 108 1.63 -9.83 4.23
C ARG A 108 2.69 -10.33 5.20
N ARG A 109 2.99 -11.64 5.21
CA ARG A 109 4.02 -12.23 6.08
C ARG A 109 5.40 -11.61 5.84
N ILE A 110 5.78 -11.42 4.58
CA ILE A 110 7.06 -10.79 4.23
C ILE A 110 7.10 -9.33 4.72
N LEU A 111 6.05 -8.57 4.44
CA LEU A 111 5.95 -7.17 4.86
C LEU A 111 5.98 -7.03 6.39
N GLU A 112 5.20 -7.82 7.11
CA GLU A 112 5.16 -7.79 8.58
C GLU A 112 6.50 -8.19 9.20
N GLY A 113 7.19 -9.19 8.62
CA GLY A 113 8.52 -9.61 9.06
C GLY A 113 9.60 -8.56 8.82
N ARG A 114 9.53 -7.80 7.72
CA ARG A 114 10.52 -6.77 7.35
C ARG A 114 10.26 -5.42 8.00
N LEU A 115 8.99 -5.06 8.16
CA LEU A 115 8.56 -3.79 8.74
C LEU A 115 8.33 -3.88 10.26
N GLY A 116 8.26 -5.08 10.83
CA GLY A 116 7.98 -5.26 12.25
C GLY A 116 6.57 -4.79 12.64
N THR A 117 5.64 -4.75 11.69
CA THR A 117 4.23 -4.32 11.89
C THR A 117 3.34 -5.42 12.47
N SER A 118 3.88 -6.62 12.73
CA SER A 118 3.19 -7.87 13.12
C SER A 118 2.37 -7.84 14.45
N LEU A 119 2.14 -6.71 15.12
CA LEU A 119 1.60 -6.70 16.50
C LEU A 119 0.48 -5.70 16.82
N ALA A 120 -0.33 -5.27 15.85
CA ALA A 120 -1.48 -4.40 16.13
C ALA A 120 -2.88 -5.06 16.01
N SER A 121 -3.00 -6.30 15.53
CA SER A 121 -4.32 -6.97 15.37
C SER A 121 -4.60 -8.15 16.31
N GLN A 122 -3.86 -8.31 17.41
CA GLN A 122 -4.19 -9.29 18.47
C GLN A 122 -4.68 -8.60 19.76
N SER A 123 -5.80 -7.89 19.69
CA SER A 123 -6.58 -7.53 20.87
C SER A 123 -8.05 -7.82 20.63
N SER A 124 -8.42 -9.08 20.83
CA SER A 124 -9.76 -9.47 21.27
C SER A 124 -9.68 -10.72 22.14
#